data_AF-A0A520ACD2-F1
#
_entry.id   AF-A0A520ACD2-F1
#
_cell.length_a   1.000
_cell.length_b   1.000
_cell.length_c   1.000
_cell.angle_alpha   90.00
_cell.angle_beta   90.00
_cell.angle_gamma   90.00
#
_symmetry.space_group_name_H-M   'P 1'
#
loop_
_entity.id
_entity.type
_entity.pdbx_description
1 polymer ?
#
loop_
_entity_poly.entity_id
_entity_poly.type
_entity_poly.pdbx_seq_one_letter_code
_entity_poly.pdbx_strand_id
1 'polypeptide(L)' 'AELGLRLRYDIRRQFAPYIGVSYVAQTGRTADFTRAEGKGPTTTSFVAGVRVWF' A
#
# COMPACT_ATOMS: atom_id res chain seq x y z
N ALA A 1 1.43 11.91 6.37
CA ALA A 1 0.17 11.17 6.62
C ALA A 1 0.19 9.86 5.84
N GLU A 2 -0.35 8.78 6.41
CA GLU A 2 -0.40 7.45 5.79
C GLU A 2 -1.82 6.89 5.86
N LEU A 3 -2.27 6.26 4.78
CA LEU A 3 -3.55 5.57 4.67
C LEU A 3 -3.31 4.17 4.09
N GLY A 4 -3.84 3.13 4.74
CA GLY A 4 -3.73 1.75 4.26
C GLY A 4 -5.07 1.03 4.30
N LEU A 5 -5.39 0.31 3.23
CA LEU A 5 -6.54 -0.58 3.15
C LEU A 5 -6.07 -1.97 2.74
N ARG A 6 -6.54 -3.01 3.44
CA ARG A 6 -6.23 -4.41 3.13
C ARG A 6 -7.50 -5.24 3.18
N LEU A 7 -7.69 -6.05 2.16
CA LEU A 7 -8.77 -7.02 2.08
C LEU A 7 -8.16 -8.43 2.02
N ARG A 8 -8.56 -9.26 2.96
CA ARG A 8 -8.27 -10.70 2.96
C ARG A 8 -9.59 -11.42 2.72
N TYR A 9 -9.60 -12.29 1.72
CA TYR A 9 -10.73 -13.16 1.46
C TYR A 9 -10.31 -14.61 1.69
N ASP A 10 -11.17 -15.40 2.34
CA ASP A 10 -10.97 -16.82 2.56
C ASP A 10 -11.97 -17.56 1.66
N ILE A 11 -11.56 -17.89 0.42
CA ILE A 11 -12.47 -18.58 -0.52
C ILE A 11 -12.73 -20.00 0.00
N ARG A 12 -11.67 -20.69 0.43
CA ARG A 12 -11.70 -22.01 1.06
C ARG A 12 -10.57 -22.08 2.09
N ARG A 13 -10.68 -22.97 3.10
CA ARG A 13 -9.62 -23.29 4.09
C ARG A 13 -8.30 -23.79 3.48
N GLN A 14 -8.05 -23.68 2.19
CA GLN A 14 -6.81 -24.03 1.48
C GLN A 14 -6.32 -22.87 0.61
N PHE A 15 -7.12 -21.81 0.43
CA PHE A 15 -6.88 -20.73 -0.52
C PHE A 15 -7.37 -19.40 0.07
N ALA A 16 -6.43 -18.59 0.52
CA ALA A 16 -6.69 -17.25 1.08
C ALA A 16 -5.96 -16.17 0.27
N PRO A 17 -6.61 -15.56 -0.74
CA PRO A 17 -6.09 -14.39 -1.43
C PRO A 17 -6.17 -13.16 -0.53
N TYR A 18 -5.15 -12.31 -0.63
CA TYR A 18 -5.13 -11.01 0.03
C TYR A 18 -4.63 -9.94 -0.93
N ILE A 19 -5.31 -8.81 -0.91
CA ILE A 19 -4.97 -7.61 -1.66
C ILE A 19 -4.87 -6.43 -0.70
N GLY A 20 -3.98 -5.49 -0.98
CA GLY A 20 -3.77 -4.30 -0.18
C GLY A 20 -3.37 -3.11 -1.03
N VAL A 21 -3.80 -1.93 -0.60
CA VAL A 21 -3.37 -0.65 -1.14
C VAL A 21 -2.90 0.22 0.02
N SER A 22 -1.78 0.90 -0.17
CA SER A 22 -1.31 1.92 0.78
C SER A 22 -0.97 3.20 0.05
N TYR A 23 -1.23 4.31 0.72
CA TYR A 23 -0.98 5.65 0.25
C TYR A 23 -0.22 6.40 1.33
N VAL A 24 0.93 6.95 0.96
CA VAL A 24 1.78 7.74 1.84
C VAL A 24 1.90 9.13 1.25
N ALA A 25 1.62 10.15 2.06
CA ALA A 25 1.84 11.54 1.72
C ALA A 25 2.84 12.17 2.68
N GLN A 26 3.92 12.69 2.13
CA GLN A 26 4.85 13.55 2.84
C GLN A 26 4.18 14.91 3.07
N THR A 27 4.36 15.48 4.26
CA THR A 27 3.71 16.74 4.68
C THR A 27 4.72 17.70 5.31
N GLY A 28 4.45 19.00 5.25
CA GLY A 28 5.36 20.03 5.77
C GLY A 28 6.69 20.07 5.01
N ARG A 29 7.77 20.43 5.70
CA ARG A 29 9.12 20.63 5.12
C ARG A 29 9.59 19.46 4.25
N THR A 30 9.31 18.22 4.64
CA THR A 30 9.69 17.02 3.87
C THR A 30 9.01 16.97 2.50
N ALA A 31 7.75 17.40 2.40
CA ALA A 31 7.05 17.50 1.13
C ALA A 31 7.67 18.55 0.22
N ASP A 32 8.12 19.66 0.80
CA ASP A 32 8.74 20.78 0.07
C ASP A 32 10.11 20.40 -0.47
N PHE A 33 10.93 19.69 0.32
CA PHE A 33 12.19 19.11 -0.15
C PHE A 33 11.97 18.11 -1.30
N THR A 34 10.99 17.21 -1.16
CA THR A 34 10.68 16.23 -2.22
C THR A 34 10.26 16.92 -3.51
N ARG A 35 9.46 17.99 -3.42
CA ARG A 35 9.04 18.78 -4.57
C ARG A 35 10.19 19.57 -5.18
N ALA A 36 11.11 20.10 -4.37
CA ALA A 36 12.31 20.79 -4.85
C ALA A 36 13.24 19.85 -5.64
N GLU A 37 13.24 18.55 -5.32
CA GLU A 37 13.92 17.51 -6.11
C GLU A 37 13.15 17.09 -7.38
N GLY A 38 12.02 17.73 -7.69
CA GLY A 38 11.16 17.37 -8.82
C GLY A 38 10.39 16.06 -8.63
N LYS A 39 10.37 15.50 -7.42
CA LYS A 39 9.66 14.26 -7.10
C LYS A 39 8.26 14.55 -6.55
N GLY A 40 7.37 13.57 -6.70
CA GLY A 40 6.05 13.61 -6.07
C GLY A 40 6.17 13.38 -4.55
N PRO A 41 5.53 14.20 -3.69
CA PRO A 41 5.51 13.99 -2.24
C PRO A 41 4.58 12.84 -1.82
N THR A 42 3.96 12.14 -2.77
CA THR A 42 2.96 11.11 -2.54
C THR A 42 3.37 9.80 -3.21
N THR A 43 3.15 8.69 -2.52
CA THR A 43 3.48 7.34 -2.97
C THR A 43 2.25 6.45 -2.79
N THR A 44 1.86 5.74 -3.84
CA THR A 44 0.81 4.71 -3.77
C THR A 44 1.43 3.36 -4.05
N SER A 45 1.17 2.39 -3.17
CA SER A 45 1.67 1.02 -3.29
C SER A 45 0.51 0.03 -3.32
N PHE A 46 0.63 -0.99 -4.16
CA PHE A 46 -0.32 -2.09 -4.26
C PHE A 46 0.38 -3.39 -3.90
N VAL A 47 -0.30 -4.25 -3.13
CA VAL A 47 0.18 -5.57 -2.74
C VAL A 47 -0.92 -6.58 -3.09
N ALA A 48 -0.54 -7.66 -3.76
CA ALA A 48 -1.42 -8.80 -3.99
C ALA A 48 -0.64 -10.08 -3.68
N GLY A 49 -1.27 -11.01 -2.99
CA GLY A 49 -0.68 -12.30 -2.68
C GLY A 49 -1.73 -13.36 -2.45
N VAL A 50 -1.29 -14.61 -2.51
CA VAL A 50 -2.15 -15.76 -2.27
C VAL A 50 -1.46 -16.70 -1.30
N ARG A 51 -2.21 -17.20 -0.32
CA ARG A 51 -1.75 -18.27 0.56
C ARG A 51 -2.46 -19.56 0.18
N VAL A 52 -1.69 -20.58 -0.17
CA VAL A 52 -2.18 -21.94 -0.45
C VAL A 52 -1.56 -22.91 0.55
N TRP A 53 -2.36 -23.83 1.08
CA TRP A 53 -1.89 -24.91 1.95
C TRP A 53 -2.69 -26.19 1.69
N PHE A 54 -2.01 -27.33 1.80
CA PHE A 54 -2.54 -28.68 1.54
C PHE A 54 -2.79 -29.43 2.85
#